data_AF-A0A2D7G8R5-F1
#
_entry.id   AF-A0A2D7G8R5-F1
#
_cell.length_a   1.000
_cell.length_b   1.000
_cell.length_c   1.000
_cell.angle_alpha   90.00
_cell.angle_beta   90.00
_cell.angle_gamma   90.00
#
_symmetry.space_group_name_H-M   'P 1'
#
loop_
_entity.id
_entity.type
_entity.pdbx_description
1 polymer ?
#
loop_
_entity_poly.entity_id
_entity_poly.type
_entity_poly.pdbx_seq_one_letter_code
_entity_poly.pdbx_strand_id
1 'polypeptide(L)' 'MLDSPIQIGDVLRLKPLYHETGSYAIVIHVHRADSPGDYGWISFDYVVMTEAGIIHHISEAVVEEIISTLL' A
#
# COMPACT_ATOMS: atom_id res chain seq x y z
N MET A 1 13.81 -8.11 -13.78
CA MET A 1 12.74 -7.77 -12.84
C MET A 1 13.44 -7.12 -11.67
N LEU A 2 13.21 -5.83 -11.44
CA LEU A 2 13.63 -5.22 -10.18
C LEU A 2 12.71 -5.81 -9.13
N ASP A 3 13.26 -6.58 -8.20
CA ASP A 3 12.52 -7.05 -7.04
C ASP A 3 11.96 -5.80 -6.36
N SER A 4 10.63 -5.75 -6.16
CA SER A 4 9.99 -4.61 -5.52
C SER A 4 10.67 -4.34 -4.17
N PRO A 5 10.90 -3.07 -3.80
CA PRO A 5 11.48 -2.73 -2.49
C PRO A 5 10.57 -3.14 -1.31
N ILE A 6 9.32 -3.53 -1.58
CA ILE A 6 8.33 -3.94 -0.58
C ILE A 6 7.92 -5.38 -0.87
N GLN A 7 7.99 -6.22 0.15
CA GLN A 7 7.68 -7.65 0.08
C GLN A 7 6.44 -8.00 0.92
N ILE A 8 5.79 -9.12 0.59
CA ILE A 8 4.69 -9.65 1.41
C ILE A 8 5.23 -9.99 2.80
N GLY A 9 4.55 -9.51 3.84
CA GLY A 9 4.95 -9.65 5.23
C GLY A 9 5.68 -8.43 5.80
N ASP A 10 6.11 -7.49 4.97
CA ASP A 10 6.74 -6.25 5.45
C ASP A 10 5.76 -5.41 6.27
N VAL A 11 6.28 -4.83 7.35
CA VAL A 11 5.53 -3.90 8.19
C VAL A 11 5.89 -2.48 7.81
N LEU A 12 4.87 -1.70 7.50
CA LEU A 12 4.98 -0.34 7.00
C LEU A 12 4.49 0.64 8.06
N ARG A 13 5.25 1.71 8.29
CA ARG A 13 4.78 2.84 9.09
C ARG A 13 4.02 3.82 8.20
N LEU A 14 2.76 4.08 8.53
CA LEU A 14 1.93 5.01 7.79
C LEU A 14 2.23 6.46 8.20
N LYS A 15 2.14 7.39 7.25
CA LYS A 15 2.24 8.83 7.54
C LYS A 15 1.08 9.32 8.41
N PRO A 16 1.26 10.40 9.18
CA PRO A 16 0.25 10.90 10.12
C PRO A 16 -1.15 11.14 9.54
N LEU A 17 -1.24 11.52 8.26
CA LEU A 17 -2.50 11.73 7.55
C LEU A 17 -3.40 10.46 7.52
N TYR A 18 -2.81 9.28 7.67
CA TYR A 18 -3.50 7.99 7.59
C TYR A 18 -3.70 7.34 8.97
N HIS A 19 -3.37 8.03 10.06
CA HIS A 19 -3.49 7.49 11.42
C HIS A 19 -4.93 7.24 11.86
N GLU A 20 -5.91 7.81 11.14
CA GLU A 20 -7.33 7.52 11.32
C GLU A 20 -7.67 6.06 11.01
N THR A 21 -6.92 5.41 10.11
CA THR A 21 -7.12 3.99 9.74
C THR A 21 -6.08 3.05 10.36
N GLY A 22 -4.98 3.58 10.90
CA GLY A 22 -3.96 2.85 11.65
C GLY A 22 -2.59 3.54 11.60
N SER A 23 -1.71 3.23 12.56
CA SER A 23 -0.33 3.76 12.54
C SER A 23 0.61 2.86 11.74
N TYR A 24 0.28 1.57 11.69
CA TYR A 24 1.04 0.55 10.97
C TYR A 24 0.13 -0.24 10.02
N ALA A 25 0.75 -0.78 8.98
CA ALA A 25 0.11 -1.72 8.07
C ALA A 25 1.07 -2.86 7.72
N ILE A 26 0.52 -4.05 7.45
CA ILE A 26 1.29 -5.19 6.94
C ILE A 26 0.93 -5.43 5.47
N VAL A 27 1.94 -5.71 4.65
CA VAL A 27 1.75 -6.06 3.24
C VAL A 27 1.23 -7.49 3.16
N ILE A 28 -0.03 -7.65 2.74
CA ILE A 28 -0.67 -8.97 2.70
C ILE A 28 -0.73 -9.56 1.28
N HIS A 29 -0.61 -8.72 0.25
CA HIS A 29 -0.59 -9.19 -1.12
C HIS A 29 0.07 -8.16 -2.06
N VAL A 30 0.77 -8.64 -3.08
CA VAL A 30 1.25 -7.81 -4.20
C VAL A 30 0.38 -8.16 -5.40
N HIS A 31 -0.64 -7.35 -5.66
CA HIS A 31 -1.50 -7.52 -6.82
C HIS A 31 -1.18 -6.38 -7.76
N ARG A 32 -0.64 -6.68 -8.95
CA ARG A 32 -0.83 -5.78 -10.09
C ARG A 32 -2.28 -5.94 -10.54
N ALA A 33 -3.15 -5.02 -10.12
CA ALA A 33 -4.56 -5.00 -10.49
C ALA A 33 -4.82 -3.74 -11.32
N ASP A 34 -5.02 -3.93 -12.62
CA ASP A 34 -5.36 -2.85 -13.56
C ASP A 34 -6.89 -2.76 -13.68
N SER A 35 -7.45 -1.59 -13.34
CA SER A 35 -8.89 -1.31 -13.46
C SER A 35 -9.12 -0.04 -14.28
N PRO A 36 -10.05 -0.05 -15.27
CA PRO A 36 -10.51 1.19 -15.89
C PRO A 36 -11.44 1.93 -14.92
N GLY A 37 -10.98 3.07 -14.40
CA GLY A 37 -11.80 4.02 -13.64
C GLY A 37 -12.31 5.17 -14.51
N ASP A 38 -13.27 5.95 -13.98
CA ASP A 38 -13.90 7.08 -14.68
C ASP A 38 -12.92 8.19 -15.12
N TYR A 39 -11.68 8.15 -14.64
CA TYR A 39 -10.60 9.10 -14.95
C TYR A 39 -9.37 8.45 -15.64
N GLY A 40 -9.47 7.18 -16.06
CA GLY A 40 -8.40 6.45 -16.73
C GLY A 40 -8.02 5.14 -16.05
N TRP A 41 -6.89 4.56 -16.48
CA TRP A 41 -6.37 3.31 -15.91
C TRP A 41 -5.81 3.54 -14.52
N ILE A 42 -6.29 2.77 -13.54
CA ILE A 42 -5.78 2.73 -12.18
C ILE A 42 -5.11 1.38 -11.98
N SER A 43 -3.81 1.40 -11.76
CA SER A 43 -3.01 0.23 -11.40
C SER A 43 -2.75 0.28 -9.90
N PHE A 44 -3.16 -0.76 -9.18
CA PHE A 44 -2.72 -0.99 -7.80
C PHE A 44 -1.58 -1.98 -7.84
N ASP A 45 -0.62 -1.84 -6.91
CA ASP A 45 0.59 -2.67 -6.87
C ASP A 45 0.71 -3.42 -5.53
N TYR A 46 0.12 -2.89 -4.45
CA TYR A 46 0.20 -3.45 -3.10
C TYR A 46 -1.17 -3.47 -2.42
N VAL A 47 -1.43 -4.52 -1.66
CA VAL A 47 -2.55 -4.62 -0.71
C VAL A 47 -1.97 -4.67 0.69
N VAL A 48 -2.38 -3.71 1.52
CA VAL A 48 -1.95 -3.62 2.90
C VAL A 48 -3.15 -3.70 3.83
N MET A 49 -2.94 -4.28 5.00
CA MET A 49 -3.94 -4.34 6.07
C MET A 49 -3.44 -3.55 7.27
N THR A 50 -4.25 -2.62 7.77
CA THR A 50 -3.91 -1.85 8.97
C THR A 50 -4.18 -2.64 10.24
N GLU A 51 -3.68 -2.13 11.37
CA GLU A 51 -3.98 -2.64 12.71
C GLU A 51 -5.48 -2.69 13.03
N ALA A 52 -6.27 -1.82 12.40
CA ALA A 52 -7.73 -1.80 12.54
C ALA A 52 -8.45 -2.86 11.66
N GLY A 53 -7.69 -3.68 10.92
CA GLY A 53 -8.25 -4.67 9.98
C GLY A 53 -8.79 -4.06 8.69
N ILE A 54 -8.46 -2.81 8.39
CA ILE A 54 -8.88 -2.13 7.16
C ILE A 54 -7.92 -2.50 6.04
N ILE A 55 -8.47 -2.87 4.87
CA ILE A 55 -7.70 -3.23 3.68
C ILE A 55 -7.59 -2.01 2.76
N HIS A 56 -6.37 -1.65 2.39
CA HIS A 56 -6.08 -0.59 1.43
C HIS A 56 -5.35 -1.15 0.20
N HIS A 57 -5.72 -0.66 -0.97
CA HIS A 57 -4.99 -0.87 -2.21
C HIS A 57 -4.11 0.35 -2.48
N ILE A 58 -2.81 0.11 -2.69
CA ILE A 58 -1.79 1.14 -2.86
C ILE A 58 -1.10 0.93 -4.20
N SER A 59 -0.92 1.99 -4.99
CA SER A 59 -0.06 1.96 -6.17
C SER A 59 1.38 2.26 -5.78
N GLU A 60 2.33 1.63 -6.47
CA GLU A 60 3.78 1.88 -6.38
C GLU A 60 4.12 3.34 -6.62
N ALA A 61 3.38 4.00 -7.52
CA ALA A 61 3.58 5.42 -7.80
C ALA A 61 3.34 6.34 -6.58
N VAL A 62 2.57 5.89 -5.59
CA VAL A 62 2.21 6.69 -4.39
C VAL A 62 2.69 6.05 -3.09
N VAL A 63 3.50 4.99 -3.17
CA VAL A 63 4.01 4.28 -1.99
C VAL A 63 4.79 5.21 -1.06
N GLU A 64 5.63 6.08 -1.61
CA GLU A 64 6.40 7.08 -0.85
C GLU A 64 5.51 8.18 -0.25
N GLU A 65 4.32 8.38 -0.79
CA GLU A 65 3.36 9.35 -0.27
C GLU A 65 2.64 8.83 0.97
N ILE A 66 2.47 7.51 1.09
CA ILE A 66 1.70 6.87 2.16
C ILE A 66 2.61 6.33 3.27
N ILE A 67 3.78 5.80 2.90
CA ILE A 67 4.72 5.14 3.81
C ILE A 67 5.74 6.15 4.29
N SER A 68 5.95 6.24 5.61
CA SER A 68 7.02 7.08 6.17
C SER A 68 8.35 6.33 6.20
N THR A 69 8.33 5.02 6.48
CA THR A 69 9.51 4.17 6.65
C THR A 69 9.12 2.69 6.55
N LEU A 70 9.99 1.88 5.94
CA LEU A 70 9.93 0.42 5.98
C LEU A 70 10.67 -0.06 7.24
N LEU A 71 10.06 -0.95 8.02
CA LEU A 71 10.62 -1.43 9.30
C LEU A 71 11.32 -2.79 9.18
#